data_AF-A0A2M8Q766-F1
#
_entry.id   AF-A0A2M8Q766-F1
#
_cell.length_a   1.000
_cell.length_b   1.000
_cell.length_c   1.000
_cell.angle_alpha   90.00
_cell.angle_beta   90.00
_cell.angle_gamma   90.00
#
_symmetry.space_group_name_H-M   'P 1'
#
loop_
_entity.id
_entity.type
_entity.pdbx_description
1 polymer ?
#
loop_
_entity_poly.entity_id
_entity_poly.type
_entity_poly.pdbx_seq_one_letter_code
_entity_poly.pdbx_strand_id
1 'polypeptide(L)'
;VRTGLQQLVEERPELLRGRRIGLVAQAAAVTPDLRSAEDALLAAGATLTALFGPEHGFDGAAADGAPVQHAVHARLGVPVYSLYGEEREPTPAMLADVDLLVFDMQDVGVRFYTYLSTLYFLVRASGRTGIPLLVLDRPNPI
;
A
#
# COMPACT_ATOMS: atom_id res chain seq x y z
N VAL A 1 -8.68 -16.28 -10.86
CA VAL A 1 -9.31 -15.25 -9.99
C VAL A 1 -8.93 -13.87 -10.50
N ARG A 2 -9.76 -12.83 -10.28
CA ARG A 2 -9.39 -11.43 -10.57
C ARG A 2 -9.12 -10.73 -9.25
N THR A 3 -7.95 -10.12 -9.11
CA THR A 3 -7.55 -9.46 -7.86
C THR A 3 -8.29 -8.14 -7.67
N GLY A 4 -8.31 -7.61 -6.43
CA GLY A 4 -8.86 -6.29 -6.14
C GLY A 4 -8.19 -5.19 -6.96
N LEU A 5 -6.88 -5.30 -7.23
CA LEU A 5 -6.16 -4.37 -8.10
C LEU A 5 -6.72 -4.35 -9.53
N GLN A 6 -6.92 -5.53 -10.14
CA GLN A 6 -7.51 -5.61 -11.48
C GLN A 6 -8.92 -5.01 -11.52
N GLN A 7 -9.76 -5.37 -10.56
CA GLN A 7 -11.12 -4.85 -10.46
C GLN A 7 -11.15 -3.33 -10.32
N LEU A 8 -10.27 -2.77 -9.49
CA LEU A 8 -10.17 -1.34 -9.29
C LEU A 8 -9.76 -0.60 -10.57
N VAL A 9 -8.71 -1.07 -11.26
CA VAL A 9 -8.18 -0.35 -12.43
C VAL A 9 -9.01 -0.55 -13.70
N GLU A 10 -9.68 -1.70 -13.85
CA GLU A 10 -10.47 -2.05 -15.04
C GLU A 10 -11.93 -1.62 -14.92
N GLU A 11 -12.53 -1.71 -13.72
CA GLU A 11 -13.98 -1.55 -13.56
C GLU A 11 -14.38 -0.35 -12.71
N ARG A 12 -13.55 0.02 -11.70
CA ARG A 12 -13.88 1.05 -10.72
C ARG A 12 -12.86 2.20 -10.62
N PRO A 13 -12.24 2.70 -11.71
CA PRO A 13 -11.20 3.73 -11.63
C PRO A 13 -11.73 5.08 -11.11
N GLU A 14 -13.04 5.30 -11.13
CA GLU A 14 -13.66 6.48 -10.54
C GLU A 14 -13.43 6.61 -9.03
N LEU A 15 -13.14 5.52 -8.33
CA LEU A 15 -12.78 5.56 -6.90
C LEU A 15 -11.46 6.29 -6.63
N LEU A 16 -10.62 6.46 -7.66
CA LEU A 16 -9.29 7.07 -7.58
C LEU A 16 -9.28 8.56 -7.97
N ARG A 17 -10.27 9.00 -8.75
CA ARG A 17 -10.24 10.33 -9.37
C ARG A 17 -10.38 11.44 -8.35
N GLY A 18 -9.51 12.45 -8.47
CA GLY A 18 -9.55 13.64 -7.62
C GLY A 18 -9.16 13.40 -6.17
N ARG A 19 -8.59 12.23 -5.84
CA ARG A 19 -8.11 11.90 -4.50
C ARG A 19 -6.60 11.72 -4.51
N ARG A 20 -5.94 12.22 -3.47
CA ARG A 20 -4.55 11.94 -3.20
C ARG A 20 -4.44 10.58 -2.52
N ILE A 21 -3.72 9.67 -3.15
CA ILE A 21 -3.66 8.26 -2.76
C ILE A 21 -2.38 7.99 -1.98
N GLY A 22 -2.54 7.37 -0.81
CA GLY A 22 -1.47 6.72 -0.07
C GLY A 22 -1.50 5.22 -0.35
N LEU A 23 -0.49 4.68 -1.05
CA LEU A 23 -0.44 3.27 -1.41
C LEU A 23 0.40 2.49 -0.39
N VAL A 24 -0.22 1.52 0.28
CA VAL A 24 0.46 0.55 1.13
C VAL A 24 0.58 -0.76 0.37
N ALA A 25 1.80 -1.12 -0.01
CA ALA A 25 2.05 -2.27 -0.86
C ALA A 25 3.43 -2.89 -0.61
N GLN A 26 3.64 -4.05 -1.23
CA GLN A 26 4.93 -4.72 -1.33
C GLN A 26 5.19 -5.14 -2.77
N ALA A 27 6.40 -5.63 -3.08
CA ALA A 27 6.78 -6.06 -4.43
C ALA A 27 5.83 -7.09 -5.09
N ALA A 28 5.15 -7.94 -4.32
CA ALA A 28 4.18 -8.90 -4.85
C ALA A 28 2.83 -8.28 -5.26
N ALA A 29 2.64 -6.98 -5.01
CA ALA A 29 1.45 -6.23 -5.41
C ALA A 29 1.50 -5.92 -6.91
N VAL A 30 1.16 -6.91 -7.73
CA VAL A 30 1.20 -6.81 -9.19
C VAL A 30 -0.11 -7.25 -9.85
N THR A 31 -0.31 -6.81 -11.09
CA THR A 31 -1.32 -7.30 -12.04
C THR A 31 -0.89 -8.64 -12.68
N PRO A 32 -1.75 -9.33 -13.45
CA PRO A 32 -1.38 -10.58 -14.12
C PRO A 32 -0.22 -10.47 -15.11
N ASP A 33 -0.01 -9.30 -15.71
CA ASP A 33 1.13 -8.98 -16.58
C ASP A 33 2.37 -8.48 -15.80
N LEU A 34 2.37 -8.66 -14.47
CA LEU A 34 3.46 -8.27 -13.56
C LEU A 34 3.75 -6.76 -13.49
N ARG A 35 2.78 -5.93 -13.86
CA ARG A 35 2.85 -4.48 -13.61
C ARG A 35 2.65 -4.21 -12.13
N SER A 36 3.50 -3.38 -11.53
CA SER A 36 3.38 -2.98 -10.13
C SER A 36 2.06 -2.26 -9.85
N ALA A 37 1.57 -2.35 -8.62
CA ALA A 37 0.34 -1.68 -8.19
C ALA A 37 0.42 -0.16 -8.40
N GLU A 38 1.57 0.46 -8.11
CA GLU A 38 1.78 1.89 -8.37
C GLU A 38 1.60 2.26 -9.85
N ASP A 39 2.17 1.47 -10.77
CA ASP A 39 2.06 1.73 -12.20
C ASP A 39 0.66 1.49 -12.72
N ALA A 40 -0.01 0.44 -12.22
CA ALA A 40 -1.38 0.15 -12.56
C ALA A 40 -2.33 1.28 -12.10
N LEU A 41 -2.14 1.79 -10.88
CA LEU A 41 -2.94 2.88 -10.33
C LEU A 41 -2.68 4.21 -11.08
N LEU A 42 -1.42 4.53 -11.37
CA LEU A 42 -1.05 5.73 -12.15
C LEU A 42 -1.66 5.69 -13.55
N ALA A 43 -1.59 4.53 -14.22
CA ALA A 43 -2.22 4.33 -15.53
C ALA A 43 -3.75 4.47 -15.49
N ALA A 44 -4.37 4.15 -14.35
CA ALA A 44 -5.80 4.34 -14.11
C ALA A 44 -6.18 5.78 -13.69
N GLY A 45 -5.21 6.70 -13.64
CA GLY A 45 -5.43 8.11 -13.31
C GLY A 45 -5.37 8.45 -11.82
N ALA A 46 -4.79 7.59 -10.99
CA ALA A 46 -4.55 7.89 -9.58
C ALA A 46 -3.50 9.01 -9.42
N THR A 47 -3.66 9.81 -8.36
CA THR A 47 -2.63 10.73 -7.89
C THR A 47 -1.95 10.13 -6.66
N LEU A 48 -0.83 9.42 -6.85
CA LEU A 48 -0.05 8.89 -5.73
C LEU A 48 0.71 10.03 -5.04
N THR A 49 0.62 10.11 -3.71
CA THR A 49 1.25 11.19 -2.91
C THR A 49 2.14 10.66 -1.79
N ALA A 50 1.94 9.40 -1.39
CA ALA A 50 2.80 8.71 -0.46
C ALA A 50 2.77 7.21 -0.75
N LEU A 51 3.90 6.55 -0.55
CA LEU A 51 4.03 5.09 -0.59
C LEU A 51 4.39 4.60 0.81
N PHE A 52 3.90 3.42 1.17
CA PHE A 52 4.14 2.81 2.47
C PHE A 52 4.57 1.36 2.28
N GLY A 53 5.79 1.04 2.71
CA GLY A 53 6.35 -0.30 2.67
C GLY A 53 6.29 -1.01 4.03
N PRO A 54 6.07 -2.34 4.07
CA PRO A 54 6.12 -3.13 5.30
C PRO A 54 7.60 -3.50 5.64
N GLU A 55 7.79 -4.66 6.26
CA GLU A 55 9.07 -5.21 6.76
C GLU A 55 10.24 -5.20 5.75
N HIS A 56 9.99 -5.60 4.49
CA HIS A 56 11.02 -5.64 3.45
C HIS A 56 11.10 -4.35 2.60
N GLY A 57 10.43 -3.30 3.06
CA GLY A 57 10.26 -2.05 2.31
C GLY A 57 9.30 -2.19 1.13
N PHE A 58 9.05 -1.06 0.47
CA PHE A 58 8.07 -0.98 -0.62
C PHE A 58 8.51 -1.80 -1.85
N ASP A 59 9.78 -1.67 -2.25
CA ASP A 59 10.37 -2.40 -3.38
C ASP A 59 10.80 -3.85 -3.04
N GLY A 60 10.70 -4.26 -1.78
CA GLY A 60 11.10 -5.61 -1.33
C GLY A 60 12.62 -5.85 -1.32
N ALA A 61 13.44 -4.81 -1.39
CA ALA A 61 14.89 -4.91 -1.47
C ALA A 61 15.59 -4.96 -0.10
N ALA A 62 14.87 -4.79 1.01
CA ALA A 62 15.45 -4.82 2.35
C ALA A 62 15.58 -6.26 2.88
N ALA A 63 16.71 -6.55 3.55
CA ALA A 63 16.94 -7.84 4.19
C ALA A 63 16.04 -8.06 5.41
N ASP A 64 15.75 -9.32 5.73
CA ASP A 64 14.95 -9.72 6.90
C ASP A 64 15.46 -9.06 8.20
N GLY A 65 14.55 -8.40 8.92
CA GLY A 65 14.84 -7.75 10.19
C GLY A 65 15.67 -6.47 10.11
N ALA A 66 16.03 -5.99 8.91
CA ALA A 66 16.75 -4.74 8.74
C ALA A 66 15.79 -3.54 8.90
N PRO A 67 16.19 -2.46 9.61
CA PRO A 67 15.40 -1.23 9.64
C PRO A 67 15.33 -0.62 8.24
N VAL A 68 14.12 -0.37 7.75
CA VAL A 68 13.87 0.35 6.50
C VAL A 68 13.62 1.82 6.83
N GLN A 69 14.46 2.71 6.33
CA GLN A 69 14.29 4.14 6.55
C GLN A 69 13.30 4.74 5.55
N HIS A 70 12.74 5.90 5.89
CA HIS A 70 12.00 6.69 4.91
C HIS A 70 12.90 7.08 3.74
N ALA A 71 12.31 7.12 2.56
CA ALA A 71 13.00 7.46 1.33
C ALA A 71 12.11 8.34 0.44
N VAL A 72 12.65 8.73 -0.71
CA VAL A 72 11.89 9.34 -1.80
C VAL A 72 11.90 8.37 -2.97
N HIS A 73 10.73 8.10 -3.53
CA HIS A 73 10.61 7.19 -4.66
C HIS A 73 11.31 7.80 -5.88
N ALA A 74 12.38 7.17 -6.36
CA ALA A 74 13.30 7.77 -7.33
C ALA A 74 12.60 8.25 -8.63
N ARG A 75 11.57 7.52 -9.07
CA ARG A 75 10.83 7.84 -10.29
C ARG A 75 9.66 8.79 -10.08
N LEU A 76 8.99 8.69 -8.93
CA LEU A 76 7.72 9.39 -8.69
C LEU A 76 7.92 10.69 -7.88
N GLY A 77 9.05 10.83 -7.19
CA GLY A 77 9.35 11.99 -6.35
C GLY A 77 8.50 12.09 -5.08
N VAL A 78 7.69 11.06 -4.77
CA VAL A 78 6.84 11.00 -3.58
C VAL A 78 7.57 10.34 -2.42
N PRO A 79 7.24 10.68 -1.16
CA PRO A 79 7.80 10.00 0.01
C PRO A 79 7.43 8.52 0.04
N VAL A 80 8.38 7.70 0.49
CA VAL A 80 8.22 6.29 0.81
C VAL A 80 8.45 6.13 2.30
N TYR A 81 7.40 5.81 3.06
CA TYR A 81 7.47 5.59 4.49
C TYR A 81 7.61 4.10 4.79
N SER A 82 8.36 3.77 5.82
CA SER A 82 8.39 2.40 6.36
C SER A 82 7.36 2.31 7.47
N LEU A 83 6.53 1.26 7.42
CA LEU A 83 5.61 0.88 8.50
C LEU A 83 6.17 -0.30 9.31
N TYR A 84 7.50 -0.37 9.44
CA TYR A 84 8.21 -1.42 10.17
C TYR A 84 9.11 -0.82 11.26
N GLY A 85 9.36 -1.60 12.32
CA GLY A 85 10.16 -1.16 13.47
C GLY A 85 9.38 -0.27 14.43
N GLU A 86 9.84 0.97 14.62
CA GLU A 86 9.29 1.94 15.57
C GLU A 86 7.91 2.45 15.13
N GLU A 87 7.76 2.73 13.84
CA GLU A 87 6.53 3.27 13.26
C GLU A 87 5.80 2.17 12.50
N ARG A 88 4.79 1.56 13.13
CA ARG A 88 3.96 0.50 12.52
C ARG A 88 2.59 0.97 12.06
N GLU A 89 2.18 2.14 12.54
CA GLU A 89 0.94 2.84 12.20
C GLU A 89 1.34 4.16 11.53
N PRO A 90 0.77 4.52 10.36
CA PRO A 90 1.08 5.80 9.74
C PRO A 90 0.77 6.96 10.68
N THR A 91 1.70 7.90 10.80
CA THR A 91 1.50 9.10 11.62
C THR A 91 0.59 10.11 10.90
N PRO A 92 -0.07 11.04 11.63
CA PRO A 92 -0.82 12.12 10.99
C PRO A 92 0.01 12.95 10.01
N ALA A 93 1.31 13.11 10.25
CA ALA A 93 2.22 13.83 9.36
C ALA A 93 2.43 13.06 8.04
N MET A 94 2.60 11.74 8.10
CA MET A 94 2.70 10.91 6.89
C MET A 94 1.42 10.94 6.04
N LEU A 95 0.27 11.16 6.68
CA LEU A 95 -1.05 11.18 6.07
C LEU A 95 -1.51 12.60 5.67
N ALA A 96 -0.69 13.63 5.87
CA ALA A 96 -1.09 15.03 5.66
C ALA A 96 -1.60 15.30 4.24
N ASP A 97 -1.03 14.59 3.26
CA ASP A 97 -1.40 14.70 1.85
C ASP A 97 -2.18 13.50 1.31
N VAL A 98 -2.82 12.69 2.16
CA VAL A 98 -3.55 11.49 1.75
C VAL A 98 -5.06 11.64 2.00
N ASP A 99 -5.85 11.44 0.96
CA ASP A 99 -7.33 11.46 1.03
C ASP A 99 -7.94 10.04 0.99
N LEU A 100 -7.17 9.05 0.53
CA LEU A 100 -7.56 7.64 0.48
C LEU A 100 -6.32 6.77 0.67
N LEU A 101 -6.38 5.88 1.65
CA LEU A 101 -5.41 4.80 1.80
C LEU A 101 -5.85 3.61 0.94
N VAL A 102 -4.92 3.06 0.16
CA VAL A 102 -5.13 1.84 -0.62
C VAL A 102 -4.15 0.78 -0.11
N PHE A 103 -4.67 -0.36 0.30
CA PHE A 103 -3.88 -1.50 0.75
C PHE A 103 -3.89 -2.60 -0.30
N ASP A 104 -2.70 -3.00 -0.78
CA ASP A 104 -2.53 -4.09 -1.74
C ASP A 104 -1.30 -4.93 -1.38
N MET A 105 -1.50 -6.03 -0.64
CA MET A 105 -0.41 -6.95 -0.28
C MET A 105 -0.88 -8.40 -0.35
N GLN A 106 -0.05 -9.26 -0.95
CA GLN A 106 -0.26 -10.71 -0.93
C GLN A 106 0.19 -11.28 0.42
N ASP A 107 -0.77 -11.78 1.21
CA ASP A 107 -0.52 -12.53 2.46
C ASP A 107 -0.46 -14.04 2.18
N VAL A 108 -0.07 -14.83 3.18
CA VAL A 108 0.04 -16.30 3.09
C VAL A 108 -0.89 -17.08 4.03
N GLY A 109 -1.82 -16.40 4.70
CA GLY A 109 -2.88 -17.03 5.49
C GLY A 109 -2.43 -17.53 6.88
N VAL A 110 -1.25 -17.11 7.35
CA VAL A 110 -0.70 -17.55 8.64
C VAL A 110 -0.36 -16.38 9.55
N ARG A 111 -0.64 -16.53 10.85
CA ARG A 111 -0.59 -15.44 11.84
C ARG A 111 0.79 -14.80 12.01
N PHE A 112 1.87 -15.54 11.82
CA PHE A 112 3.23 -15.04 12.03
C PHE A 112 3.76 -14.22 10.85
N TYR A 113 2.99 -14.12 9.76
CA TYR A 113 3.29 -13.19 8.68
C TYR A 113 2.71 -11.81 8.99
N THR A 114 3.54 -10.77 8.90
CA THR A 114 3.29 -9.47 9.55
C THR A 114 2.40 -8.52 8.75
N TYR A 115 2.01 -8.86 7.51
CA TYR A 115 1.25 -7.96 6.63
C TYR A 115 -0.18 -7.71 7.11
N LEU A 116 -0.87 -8.73 7.64
CA LEU A 116 -2.16 -8.51 8.30
C LEU A 116 -2.05 -7.65 9.56
N SER A 117 -0.90 -7.66 10.25
CA SER A 117 -0.66 -6.72 11.36
C SER A 117 -0.54 -5.28 10.84
N THR A 118 0.08 -5.08 9.67
CA THR A 118 0.11 -3.77 8.99
C THR A 118 -1.30 -3.31 8.64
N LEU A 119 -2.15 -4.19 8.08
CA LEU A 119 -3.55 -3.88 7.80
C LEU A 119 -4.33 -3.49 9.07
N TYR A 120 -4.12 -4.19 10.17
CA TYR A 120 -4.72 -3.85 11.47
C TYR A 120 -4.38 -2.42 11.90
N PHE A 121 -3.11 -1.99 11.78
CA PHE A 121 -2.72 -0.63 12.10
C PHE A 121 -3.32 0.40 11.16
N LEU A 122 -3.47 0.08 9.86
CA LEU A 122 -4.14 0.96 8.90
C LEU A 122 -5.62 1.14 9.21
N VAL A 123 -6.32 0.08 9.63
CA VAL A 123 -7.72 0.17 10.08
C VAL A 123 -7.84 1.11 11.28
N ARG A 124 -6.90 1.04 12.23
CA ARG A 124 -6.85 1.96 13.38
C ARG A 124 -6.57 3.39 12.94
N ALA A 125 -5.57 3.61 12.09
CA ALA A 125 -5.23 4.93 11.57
C ALA A 125 -6.41 5.55 10.80
N SER A 126 -7.08 4.77 9.95
CA SER A 126 -8.30 5.16 9.23
C SER A 126 -9.42 5.58 10.18
N GLY A 127 -9.70 4.77 11.22
CA GLY A 127 -10.71 5.11 12.22
C GLY A 127 -10.40 6.38 13.04
N ARG A 128 -9.12 6.69 13.26
CA ARG A 128 -8.69 7.89 14.00
C ARG A 128 -8.65 9.15 13.15
N THR A 129 -8.29 9.04 11.89
CA THR A 129 -8.10 10.18 10.97
C THR A 129 -9.34 10.47 10.13
N GLY A 130 -10.24 9.49 9.97
CA GLY A 130 -11.36 9.56 9.05
C GLY A 130 -10.98 9.36 7.59
N ILE A 131 -9.69 9.15 7.27
CA ILE A 131 -9.23 8.84 5.92
C ILE A 131 -9.74 7.45 5.55
N PRO A 132 -10.55 7.29 4.48
CA PRO A 132 -11.03 5.99 4.05
C PRO A 132 -9.88 5.03 3.72
N LEU A 133 -10.08 3.75 4.02
CA LEU A 133 -9.18 2.67 3.65
C LEU A 133 -9.87 1.76 2.63
N LEU A 134 -9.26 1.59 1.46
CA LEU A 134 -9.67 0.65 0.42
C LEU A 134 -8.72 -0.55 0.43
N VAL A 135 -9.27 -1.73 0.70
CA VAL A 135 -8.52 -3.00 0.68
C VAL A 135 -8.70 -3.66 -0.67
N LEU A 136 -7.60 -3.88 -1.39
CA LEU A 136 -7.58 -4.62 -2.65
C LEU A 136 -7.39 -6.10 -2.34
N ASP A 137 -8.51 -6.83 -2.36
CA ASP A 137 -8.52 -8.21 -1.93
C ASP A 137 -7.62 -9.10 -2.79
N ARG A 138 -6.96 -10.07 -2.13
CA ARG A 138 -6.07 -11.05 -2.76
C ARG A 138 -6.38 -12.45 -2.26
N PRO A 139 -6.19 -13.49 -3.09
CA PRO A 139 -6.45 -14.87 -2.67
C PRO A 139 -5.60 -15.26 -1.46
N ASN A 140 -6.20 -15.99 -0.52
CA ASN A 140 -5.44 -16.75 0.47
C ASN A 140 -4.85 -18.00 -0.22
N PRO A 141 -3.53 -18.24 -0.18
CA PRO A 141 -2.91 -19.32 -0.96
C PRO A 141 -3.10 -20.72 -0.35
N ILE A 142 -3.73 -20.86 0.82
CA ILE A 142 -3.96 -22.15 1.51
C ILE A 142 -5.45 -22.48 1.70
#